data_AF-A0AAV7X2W0-F1
#
_entry.id   AF-A0AAV7X2W0-F1
#
_cell.length_a   1.000
_cell.length_b   1.000
_cell.length_c   1.000
_cell.angle_alpha   90.00
_cell.angle_beta   90.00
_cell.angle_gamma   90.00
#
_symmetry.space_group_name_H-M   'P 1'
#
loop_
_entity.id
_entity.type
_entity.pdbx_description
1 polymer ?
#
loop_
_entity_poly.entity_id
_entity_poly.type
_entity_poly.pdbx_seq_one_letter_code
_entity_poly.pdbx_strand_id
1 'polypeptide(L)'
;MMVVPLRISWQMDHHVVATCAVVVEQVRLLMKSIDYLHEHVRSALVAKATNDSAAHYLFFANVPTFMYRDSYRRTPRVRLLPALGYACIFMTCFITVVAIMLRSGLRPFCLGADVPLLKATGLRGASLFLASYWITTVRMAPACLVLFVGTPMVLCSWNLMVTELTRFPADGIIQAWWNVSSFGAFLGNWNLIVKAWLSKYAFKPMLRRGYSVTASKLATILLSAIGHEFVLVGTLGFVIPYVAFLYVFGTGE
;
A
#
# COMPACT_ATOMS: atom_id res chain seq x y z
N MET A 1 10.17 8.86 14.66
CA MET A 1 9.29 9.26 13.53
C MET A 1 8.00 8.44 13.41
N MET A 2 7.95 7.15 13.80
CA MET A 2 6.74 6.31 13.64
C MET A 2 5.61 6.55 14.68
N VAL A 3 5.90 7.13 15.85
CA VAL A 3 4.93 7.18 16.96
C VAL A 3 4.09 8.48 16.98
N VAL A 4 4.68 9.59 16.56
CA VAL A 4 4.10 10.93 16.78
C VAL A 4 2.85 11.18 15.93
N PRO A 5 2.87 11.02 14.59
CA PRO A 5 1.66 11.18 13.77
C PRO A 5 0.52 10.26 14.20
N LEU A 6 0.82 9.01 14.53
CA LEU A 6 -0.18 8.04 14.94
C LEU A 6 -0.84 8.43 16.28
N ARG A 7 -0.03 8.82 17.28
CA ARG A 7 -0.57 9.32 18.55
C ARG A 7 -1.44 10.54 18.37
N ILE A 8 -1.03 11.48 17.52
CA ILE A 8 -1.82 12.69 17.25
C ILE A 8 -3.15 12.30 16.60
N SER A 9 -3.15 11.42 15.61
CA SER A 9 -4.39 10.97 14.95
C SER A 9 -5.38 10.32 15.91
N TRP A 10 -4.88 9.53 16.88
CA TRP A 10 -5.72 8.91 17.91
C TRP A 10 -6.20 9.91 18.98
N GLN A 11 -5.40 10.92 19.31
CA GLN A 11 -5.79 11.96 20.27
C GLN A 11 -6.82 12.93 19.70
N MET A 12 -6.79 13.18 18.40
CA MET A 12 -7.66 14.13 17.70
C MET A 12 -8.97 13.50 17.18
N ASP A 13 -9.21 12.22 17.46
CA ASP A 13 -10.37 11.44 17.00
C ASP A 13 -10.70 11.65 15.51
N HIS A 14 -9.66 11.62 14.68
CA HIS A 14 -9.81 11.83 13.25
C HIS A 14 -10.60 10.70 12.59
N HIS A 15 -11.42 11.06 11.59
CA HIS A 15 -12.11 10.07 10.77
C HIS A 15 -11.12 9.06 10.17
N VAL A 16 -11.49 7.78 10.12
CA VAL A 16 -10.64 6.64 9.70
C VAL A 16 -9.88 6.90 8.38
N VAL A 17 -10.51 7.58 7.43
CA VAL A 17 -9.90 7.93 6.12
C VAL A 17 -8.74 8.91 6.28
N ALA A 18 -8.88 9.92 7.14
CA ALA A 18 -7.82 10.89 7.40
C ALA A 18 -6.65 10.23 8.14
N THR A 19 -6.95 9.38 9.13
CA THR A 19 -5.93 8.58 9.83
C THR A 19 -5.17 7.68 8.86
N CYS A 20 -5.87 7.00 7.94
CA CYS A 20 -5.24 6.19 6.90
C CYS A 20 -4.25 7.00 6.05
N ALA A 21 -4.67 8.18 5.58
CA ALA A 21 -3.82 9.05 4.77
C ALA A 21 -2.55 9.45 5.54
N VAL A 22 -2.67 9.84 6.81
CA VAL A 22 -1.52 10.21 7.66
C VAL A 22 -0.57 9.03 7.87
N VAL A 23 -1.09 7.84 8.17
CA VAL A 23 -0.26 6.66 8.44
C VAL A 23 0.45 6.15 7.17
N VAL A 24 -0.25 6.13 6.03
CA VAL A 24 0.36 5.78 4.73
C VAL A 24 1.46 6.79 4.37
N GLU A 25 1.20 8.08 4.52
CA GLU A 25 2.16 9.14 4.24
C GLU A 25 3.39 9.06 5.15
N GLN A 26 3.18 8.73 6.41
CA GLN A 26 4.24 8.50 7.38
C GLN A 26 5.15 7.33 6.98
N VAL A 27 4.59 6.19 6.57
CA VAL A 27 5.38 5.04 6.09
C VAL A 27 6.13 5.42 4.82
N ARG A 28 5.48 6.12 3.89
CA ARG A 28 6.07 6.61 2.64
C ARG A 28 7.30 7.48 2.89
N LEU A 29 7.18 8.46 3.79
CA LEU A 29 8.28 9.35 4.17
C LEU A 29 9.40 8.61 4.89
N LEU A 30 9.07 7.67 5.79
CA LEU A 30 10.09 6.87 6.46
C LEU A 30 10.95 6.08 5.47
N MET A 31 10.31 5.37 4.52
CA MET A 31 11.02 4.58 3.52
C MET A 31 11.96 5.45 2.68
N LYS A 32 11.50 6.65 2.30
CA LYS A 32 12.31 7.65 1.60
C LYS A 32 13.46 8.17 2.45
N SER A 33 13.23 8.50 3.73
CA SER A 33 14.26 8.99 4.64
C SER A 33 15.36 7.94 4.86
N ILE A 34 14.99 6.67 5.00
CA ILE A 34 15.95 5.56 5.11
C ILE A 34 16.84 5.53 3.87
N ASP A 35 16.25 5.62 2.67
CA ASP A 35 17.03 5.55 1.44
C ASP A 35 17.91 6.77 1.20
N TYR A 36 17.38 7.96 1.48
CA TYR A 36 18.13 9.20 1.45
C TYR A 36 19.36 9.11 2.36
N LEU A 37 19.18 8.78 3.64
CA LEU A 37 20.28 8.66 4.61
C LEU A 37 21.30 7.60 4.18
N HIS A 38 20.84 6.43 3.76
CA HIS A 38 21.72 5.35 3.33
C HIS A 38 22.60 5.76 2.15
N GLU A 39 22.05 6.47 1.15
CA GLU A 39 22.83 6.90 -0.02
C GLU A 39 23.82 8.02 0.32
N HIS A 40 23.48 8.94 1.23
CA HIS A 40 24.41 9.99 1.68
C HIS A 40 25.55 9.41 2.52
N VAL A 41 25.25 8.48 3.44
CA VAL A 41 26.30 7.77 4.20
C VAL A 41 27.22 7.01 3.24
N ARG A 42 26.66 6.30 2.27
CA ARG A 42 27.46 5.57 1.27
C ARG A 42 28.36 6.51 0.47
N SER A 43 27.83 7.63 -0.01
CA SER A 43 28.61 8.61 -0.78
C SER A 43 29.70 9.27 0.05
N ALA A 44 29.43 9.58 1.32
CA ALA A 44 30.43 10.09 2.27
C ALA A 44 31.58 9.11 2.49
N LEU A 45 31.29 7.80 2.63
CA LEU A 45 32.31 6.76 2.79
C LEU A 45 33.27 6.62 1.59
N VAL A 46 32.82 6.99 0.39
CA VAL A 46 33.63 6.95 -0.84
C VAL A 46 34.06 8.36 -1.30
N ALA A 47 33.92 9.37 -0.45
CA ALA A 47 34.23 10.78 -0.74
C ALA A 47 33.59 11.30 -2.05
N LYS A 48 32.38 10.82 -2.38
CA LYS A 48 31.61 11.27 -3.55
C LYS A 48 30.71 12.44 -3.15
N ALA A 49 30.73 13.51 -3.95
CA ALA A 49 29.82 14.64 -3.78
C ALA A 49 28.35 14.21 -3.96
N THR A 50 27.48 14.72 -3.07
CA THR A 50 26.02 14.50 -3.08
C THR A 50 25.26 15.79 -3.34
N ASN A 51 24.03 15.66 -3.82
CA ASN A 51 23.14 16.80 -4.00
C ASN A 51 22.32 17.07 -2.73
N ASP A 52 22.86 17.88 -1.83
CA ASP A 52 22.24 18.18 -0.53
C ASP A 52 21.26 19.36 -0.59
N SER A 53 20.87 19.79 -1.79
CA SER A 53 19.92 20.89 -1.95
C SER A 53 18.55 20.53 -1.36
N ALA A 54 18.02 21.42 -0.51
CA ALA A 54 16.65 21.29 0.01
C ALA A 54 15.61 21.17 -1.11
N ALA A 55 15.81 21.86 -2.24
CA ALA A 55 14.93 21.76 -3.40
C ALA A 55 14.95 20.36 -4.03
N HIS A 56 16.13 19.72 -4.07
CA HIS A 56 16.26 18.35 -4.58
C HIS A 56 15.67 17.32 -3.62
N TYR A 57 15.83 17.52 -2.31
CA TYR A 57 15.17 16.70 -1.30
C TYR A 57 13.64 16.82 -1.40
N LEU A 58 13.10 18.03 -1.53
CA LEU A 58 11.66 18.24 -1.71
C LEU A 58 11.15 17.62 -3.02
N PHE A 59 11.92 17.69 -4.09
CA PHE A 59 11.63 16.96 -5.32
C PHE A 59 11.56 15.45 -5.07
N PHE A 60 12.59 14.89 -4.44
CA PHE A 60 12.63 13.47 -4.08
C PHE A 60 11.44 13.08 -3.18
N ALA A 61 11.09 13.89 -2.19
CA ALA A 61 10.00 13.64 -1.27
C ALA A 61 8.65 13.50 -1.99
N ASN A 62 8.46 14.16 -3.14
CA ASN A 62 7.19 14.17 -3.87
C ASN A 62 7.13 13.19 -5.06
N VAL A 63 8.26 12.75 -5.63
CA VAL A 63 8.23 11.80 -6.76
C VAL A 63 7.84 10.36 -6.33
N PRO A 64 7.22 9.57 -7.21
CA PRO A 64 6.71 8.23 -6.90
C PRO A 64 7.82 7.16 -6.96
N THR A 65 8.85 7.32 -6.14
CA THR A 65 9.91 6.32 -5.96
C THR A 65 10.49 6.40 -4.55
N PHE A 66 10.91 5.27 -3.98
CA PHE A 66 11.63 5.25 -2.70
C PHE A 66 13.15 5.22 -2.86
N MET A 67 13.64 5.27 -4.10
CA MET A 67 15.07 5.24 -4.41
C MET A 67 15.60 6.64 -4.67
N TYR A 68 16.35 7.18 -3.72
CA TYR A 68 17.12 8.40 -3.84
C TYR A 68 18.22 8.27 -4.89
N ARG A 69 18.41 9.33 -5.67
CA ARG A 69 19.53 9.52 -6.60
C ARG A 69 19.91 11.00 -6.61
N ASP A 70 21.20 11.29 -6.74
CA ASP A 70 21.70 12.68 -6.85
C ASP A 70 21.15 13.38 -8.10
N SER A 71 20.89 12.62 -9.16
CA SER A 71 20.25 13.10 -10.38
C SER A 71 19.22 12.10 -10.89
N TYR A 72 18.06 12.62 -11.29
CA TYR A 72 17.00 11.85 -11.94
C TYR A 72 16.92 12.24 -13.41
N ARG A 73 16.68 11.25 -14.28
CA ARG A 73 16.27 11.54 -15.65
C ARG A 73 14.97 12.36 -15.60
N ARG A 74 14.86 13.41 -16.40
CA ARG A 74 13.64 14.22 -16.50
C ARG A 74 13.10 14.21 -17.90
N THR A 75 11.77 14.21 -18.01
CA THR A 75 11.11 14.43 -19.30
C THR A 75 11.29 15.90 -19.72
N PRO A 76 11.34 16.19 -21.04
CA PRO A 76 11.65 17.55 -21.52
C PRO A 76 10.58 18.58 -21.13
N ARG A 77 9.31 18.16 -21.01
CA ARG A 77 8.17 19.04 -20.71
C ARG A 77 7.15 18.35 -19.81
N VAL A 78 6.42 19.16 -19.04
CA VAL A 78 5.22 18.71 -18.31
C VAL A 78 4.11 18.47 -19.33
N ARG A 79 3.46 17.30 -19.26
CA ARG A 79 2.32 16.97 -20.13
C ARG A 79 1.02 17.08 -19.32
N LEU A 80 0.44 18.27 -19.34
CA LEU A 80 -0.76 18.57 -18.53
C LEU A 80 -1.98 17.74 -18.94
N LEU A 81 -2.18 17.48 -20.23
CA LEU A 81 -3.35 16.72 -20.69
C LEU A 81 -3.35 15.27 -20.15
N PRO A 82 -2.26 14.48 -20.27
CA PRO A 82 -2.15 13.20 -19.56
C PRO A 82 -2.32 13.32 -18.03
N ALA A 83 -1.70 14.33 -17.40
CA ALA A 83 -1.83 14.55 -15.96
C ALA A 83 -3.29 14.74 -15.53
N LEU A 84 -4.04 15.55 -16.27
CA LEU A 84 -5.48 15.77 -16.08
C LEU A 84 -6.27 14.49 -16.31
N GLY A 85 -5.94 13.72 -17.35
CA GLY A 85 -6.58 12.42 -17.60
C GLY A 85 -6.40 11.46 -16.42
N TYR A 86 -5.20 11.35 -15.88
CA TYR A 86 -4.93 10.55 -14.69
C TYR A 86 -5.64 11.09 -13.44
N ALA A 87 -5.71 12.41 -13.27
CA ALA A 87 -6.48 13.04 -12.20
C ALA A 87 -7.98 12.71 -12.29
N CYS A 88 -8.57 12.74 -13.49
CA CYS A 88 -9.97 12.35 -13.70
C CYS A 88 -10.20 10.86 -13.37
N ILE A 89 -9.29 9.97 -13.76
CA ILE A 89 -9.35 8.55 -13.41
C ILE A 89 -9.27 8.38 -11.89
N PHE A 90 -8.32 9.05 -11.23
CA PHE A 90 -8.18 9.03 -9.78
C PHE A 90 -9.46 9.48 -9.08
N MET A 91 -10.04 10.62 -9.48
CA MET A 91 -11.28 11.13 -8.89
C MET A 91 -12.47 10.19 -9.13
N THR A 92 -12.56 9.59 -10.33
CA THR A 92 -13.61 8.62 -10.65
C THR A 92 -13.49 7.38 -9.76
N CYS A 93 -12.28 6.83 -9.60
CA CYS A 93 -12.04 5.70 -8.71
C CYS A 93 -12.32 6.07 -7.25
N PHE A 94 -11.92 7.26 -6.81
CA PHE A 94 -12.16 7.74 -5.45
C PHE A 94 -13.64 7.86 -5.14
N ILE A 95 -14.41 8.52 -6.01
CA ILE A 95 -15.87 8.63 -5.89
C ILE A 95 -16.51 7.23 -5.90
N THR A 96 -16.05 6.33 -6.76
CA THR A 96 -16.54 4.95 -6.83
C THR A 96 -16.30 4.20 -5.51
N VAL A 97 -15.09 4.30 -4.93
CA VAL A 97 -14.76 3.69 -3.64
C VAL A 97 -15.64 4.25 -2.53
N VAL A 98 -15.79 5.58 -2.46
CA VAL A 98 -16.67 6.22 -1.47
C VAL A 98 -18.13 5.78 -1.66
N ALA A 99 -18.63 5.74 -2.90
CA ALA A 99 -19.98 5.29 -3.20
C ALA A 99 -20.20 3.81 -2.81
N ILE A 100 -19.23 2.94 -3.09
CA ILE A 100 -19.26 1.54 -2.62
C ILE A 100 -19.31 1.53 -1.10
N MET A 101 -18.42 2.22 -0.39
CA MET A 101 -18.42 2.22 1.07
C MET A 101 -19.72 2.73 1.69
N LEU A 102 -20.33 3.76 1.11
CA LEU A 102 -21.60 4.32 1.58
C LEU A 102 -22.80 3.41 1.25
N ARG A 103 -22.83 2.76 0.07
CA ARG A 103 -23.98 1.96 -0.41
C ARG A 103 -23.91 0.49 -0.05
N SER A 104 -22.72 -0.11 -0.10
CA SER A 104 -22.54 -1.56 0.14
C SER A 104 -22.74 -1.94 1.60
N GLY A 105 -23.11 -0.99 2.45
CA GLY A 105 -23.42 -1.24 3.83
C GLY A 105 -22.24 -0.84 4.69
N LEU A 106 -21.28 -1.68 5.05
CA LEU A 106 -20.51 -1.61 6.32
C LEU A 106 -21.38 -1.38 7.60
N ARG A 107 -22.39 -0.50 7.60
CA ARG A 107 -23.39 -0.28 8.65
C ARG A 107 -24.16 -1.55 9.07
N PRO A 108 -24.60 -2.46 8.18
CA PRO A 108 -25.21 -3.72 8.62
C PRO A 108 -24.18 -4.76 9.13
N PHE A 109 -22.90 -4.61 8.81
CA PHE A 109 -21.86 -5.65 8.98
C PHE A 109 -21.45 -5.81 10.45
N CYS A 110 -21.57 -4.74 11.23
CA CYS A 110 -21.07 -4.70 12.61
C CYS A 110 -22.17 -4.89 13.68
N LEU A 111 -23.44 -4.77 13.29
CA LEU A 111 -24.55 -4.71 14.25
C LEU A 111 -25.32 -6.02 14.39
N GLY A 112 -24.96 -7.06 13.64
CA GLY A 112 -25.60 -8.37 13.74
C GLY A 112 -27.10 -8.35 13.40
N ALA A 113 -27.55 -7.36 12.61
CA ALA A 113 -28.96 -7.14 12.31
C ALA A 113 -29.63 -8.34 11.60
N ASP A 114 -28.85 -9.16 10.90
CA ASP A 114 -29.34 -10.36 10.23
C ASP A 114 -29.47 -11.57 11.20
N VAL A 115 -28.79 -11.57 12.35
CA VAL A 115 -28.83 -12.70 13.30
C VAL A 115 -30.23 -12.92 13.89
N PRO A 116 -30.99 -11.88 14.31
CA PRO A 116 -32.38 -12.03 14.69
C PRO A 116 -33.28 -12.59 13.57
N LEU A 117 -33.08 -12.13 12.33
CA LEU A 117 -33.86 -12.59 11.17
C LEU A 117 -33.58 -14.08 10.86
N LEU A 118 -32.32 -14.50 10.92
CA LEU A 118 -31.91 -15.89 10.73
C LEU A 118 -32.38 -16.80 11.89
N LYS A 119 -32.46 -16.28 13.12
CA LYS A 119 -33.07 -17.02 14.23
C LYS A 119 -34.57 -17.22 14.02
N ALA A 120 -35.26 -16.24 13.43
CA ALA A 120 -36.69 -16.32 13.13
C ALA A 120 -37.04 -17.39 12.07
N THR A 121 -36.09 -17.78 11.21
CA THR A 121 -36.27 -18.90 10.27
C THR A 121 -36.06 -20.28 10.89
N GLY A 122 -35.81 -20.35 12.21
CA GLY A 122 -35.62 -21.60 12.95
C GLY A 122 -34.19 -22.13 12.96
N LEU A 123 -33.23 -21.43 12.35
CA LEU A 123 -31.81 -21.83 12.37
C LEU A 123 -31.22 -21.70 13.79
N ARG A 124 -30.44 -22.70 14.20
CA ARG A 124 -29.80 -22.75 15.53
C ARG A 124 -28.41 -23.40 15.46
N GLY A 125 -27.56 -23.09 16.44
CA GLY A 125 -26.23 -23.69 16.56
C GLY A 125 -25.39 -23.54 15.28
N ALA A 126 -24.86 -24.65 14.77
CA ALA A 126 -23.97 -24.67 13.60
C ALA A 126 -24.63 -24.12 12.32
N SER A 127 -25.93 -24.37 12.10
CA SER A 127 -26.62 -23.91 10.88
C SER A 127 -26.82 -22.39 10.87
N LEU A 128 -27.08 -21.79 12.03
CA LEU A 128 -27.13 -20.34 12.21
C LEU A 128 -25.75 -19.71 11.99
N PHE A 129 -24.70 -20.33 12.52
CA PHE A 129 -23.32 -19.87 12.33
C PHE A 129 -22.92 -19.89 10.85
N LEU A 130 -23.14 -21.01 10.16
CA LEU A 130 -22.86 -21.17 8.74
C LEU A 130 -23.64 -20.14 7.90
N ALA A 131 -24.95 -19.99 8.13
CA ALA A 131 -25.77 -19.02 7.40
C ALA A 131 -25.30 -17.57 7.63
N SER A 132 -24.95 -17.22 8.87
CA SER A 132 -24.41 -15.89 9.21
C SER A 132 -23.05 -15.65 8.54
N TYR A 133 -22.17 -16.65 8.53
CA TYR A 133 -20.87 -16.59 7.87
C TYR A 133 -21.01 -16.46 6.34
N TRP A 134 -21.91 -17.22 5.72
CA TRP A 134 -22.18 -17.15 4.29
C TRP A 134 -22.73 -15.79 3.87
N ILE A 135 -23.72 -15.27 4.58
CA ILE A 135 -24.28 -13.92 4.33
C ILE A 135 -23.20 -12.86 4.50
N THR A 136 -22.38 -12.96 5.55
CA THR A 136 -21.24 -12.06 5.75
C THR A 136 -20.27 -12.12 4.58
N THR A 137 -19.89 -13.32 4.13
CA THR A 137 -18.96 -13.54 3.02
C THR A 137 -19.49 -12.98 1.69
N VAL A 138 -20.74 -13.28 1.34
CA VAL A 138 -21.37 -12.75 0.11
C VAL A 138 -21.44 -11.22 0.15
N ARG A 139 -21.72 -10.65 1.33
CA ARG A 139 -21.75 -9.20 1.53
C ARG A 139 -20.35 -8.57 1.64
N MET A 140 -19.28 -9.35 1.82
CA MET A 140 -17.89 -8.85 1.71
C MET A 140 -17.45 -8.68 0.25
N ALA A 141 -18.16 -9.25 -0.73
CA ALA A 141 -17.76 -9.14 -2.13
C ALA A 141 -17.65 -7.67 -2.62
N PRO A 142 -18.56 -6.74 -2.26
CA PRO A 142 -18.36 -5.31 -2.50
C PRO A 142 -17.13 -4.70 -1.81
N ALA A 143 -16.74 -5.19 -0.63
CA ALA A 143 -15.51 -4.75 0.03
C ALA A 143 -14.27 -5.20 -0.76
N CYS A 144 -14.30 -6.37 -1.40
CA CYS A 144 -13.25 -6.78 -2.34
C CYS A 144 -13.18 -5.87 -3.58
N LEU A 145 -14.31 -5.29 -4.03
CA LEU A 145 -14.31 -4.30 -5.12
C LEU A 145 -13.57 -3.02 -4.73
N VAL A 146 -13.55 -2.64 -3.44
CA VAL A 146 -12.75 -1.51 -2.97
C VAL A 146 -11.26 -1.76 -3.21
N LEU A 147 -10.77 -2.97 -2.93
CA LEU A 147 -9.38 -3.30 -3.23
C LEU A 147 -9.13 -3.29 -4.74
N PHE A 148 -10.06 -3.83 -5.53
CA PHE A 148 -9.94 -3.88 -6.98
C PHE A 148 -9.92 -2.49 -7.64
N VAL A 149 -10.72 -1.54 -7.15
CA VAL A 149 -10.78 -0.15 -7.66
C VAL A 149 -9.72 0.75 -7.01
N GLY A 150 -9.46 0.57 -5.72
CA GLY A 150 -8.51 1.37 -4.94
C GLY A 150 -7.05 1.11 -5.34
N THR A 151 -6.74 -0.10 -5.80
CA THR A 151 -5.40 -0.44 -6.30
C THR A 151 -4.99 0.40 -7.50
N PRO A 152 -5.72 0.39 -8.64
CA PRO A 152 -5.36 1.22 -9.79
C PRO A 152 -5.48 2.72 -9.48
N MET A 153 -6.35 3.12 -8.53
CA MET A 153 -6.42 4.51 -8.06
C MET A 153 -5.06 5.00 -7.51
N VAL A 154 -4.46 4.25 -6.58
CA VAL A 154 -3.22 4.70 -5.91
C VAL A 154 -1.97 4.25 -6.66
N LEU A 155 -1.90 2.99 -7.07
CA LEU A 155 -0.67 2.44 -7.67
C LEU A 155 -0.48 2.91 -9.11
N CYS A 156 -1.56 3.21 -9.83
CA CYS A 156 -1.50 3.64 -11.21
C CYS A 156 -1.78 5.14 -11.37
N SER A 157 -3.04 5.57 -11.30
CA SER A 157 -3.42 6.93 -11.73
C SER A 157 -2.81 8.03 -10.87
N TRP A 158 -2.76 7.88 -9.55
CA TRP A 158 -2.07 8.83 -8.67
C TRP A 158 -0.57 8.95 -9.01
N ASN A 159 0.16 7.84 -9.03
CA ASN A 159 1.59 7.86 -9.31
C ASN A 159 1.91 8.40 -10.71
N LEU A 160 1.13 8.00 -11.72
CA LEU A 160 1.31 8.51 -13.09
C LEU A 160 1.03 10.01 -13.18
N MET A 161 -0.04 10.50 -12.53
CA MET A 161 -0.30 11.94 -12.45
C MET A 161 0.90 12.69 -11.86
N VAL A 162 1.45 12.20 -10.74
CA VAL A 162 2.63 12.79 -10.11
C VAL A 162 3.85 12.76 -11.05
N THR A 163 4.04 11.69 -11.82
CA THR A 163 5.15 11.64 -12.80
C THR A 163 5.06 12.72 -13.86
N GLU A 164 3.86 12.95 -14.41
CA GLU A 164 3.66 13.97 -15.43
C GLU A 164 3.91 15.38 -14.89
N LEU A 165 3.43 15.66 -13.67
CA LEU A 165 3.58 16.97 -13.02
C LEU A 165 5.04 17.23 -12.60
N THR A 166 5.76 16.20 -12.16
CA THR A 166 7.14 16.32 -11.68
C THR A 166 8.20 16.12 -12.78
N ARG A 167 7.78 15.78 -14.01
CA ARG A 167 8.67 15.36 -15.12
C ARG A 167 9.53 14.14 -14.77
N PHE A 168 9.06 13.32 -13.84
CA PHE A 168 9.70 12.05 -13.49
C PHE A 168 9.34 11.00 -14.55
N PRO A 169 10.26 10.12 -14.97
CA PRO A 169 9.94 9.07 -15.94
C PRO A 169 8.93 8.08 -15.35
N ALA A 170 7.90 7.73 -16.12
CA ALA A 170 6.90 6.75 -15.71
C ALA A 170 7.43 5.29 -15.75
N ASP A 171 8.67 5.09 -16.21
CA ASP A 171 9.30 3.79 -16.38
C ASP A 171 9.37 3.04 -15.05
N GLY A 172 8.81 1.83 -15.02
CA GLY A 172 8.89 0.95 -13.86
C GLY A 172 7.93 1.29 -12.70
N ILE A 173 6.90 2.12 -12.93
CA ILE A 173 5.82 2.35 -11.95
C ILE A 173 4.75 1.26 -12.05
N ILE A 174 4.36 0.88 -13.26
CA ILE A 174 3.31 -0.10 -13.53
C ILE A 174 3.87 -1.24 -14.39
N GLN A 175 3.46 -2.45 -14.06
CA GLN A 175 3.61 -3.65 -14.89
C GLN A 175 2.27 -4.39 -14.87
N ALA A 176 2.00 -5.24 -15.87
CA ALA A 176 0.75 -6.00 -15.98
C ALA A 176 0.64 -7.10 -14.91
N TRP A 177 0.44 -6.71 -13.66
CA TRP A 177 0.29 -7.60 -12.51
C TRP A 177 -1.00 -8.42 -12.54
N TRP A 178 -2.00 -7.97 -13.30
CA TRP A 178 -3.28 -8.67 -13.49
C TRP A 178 -3.18 -9.79 -14.54
N ASN A 179 -2.12 -9.84 -15.33
CA ASN A 179 -1.92 -10.82 -16.40
C ASN A 179 -0.72 -11.73 -16.10
N VAL A 180 -0.72 -12.34 -14.91
CA VAL A 180 0.32 -13.27 -14.47
C VAL A 180 -0.33 -14.55 -13.95
N SER A 181 0.34 -15.69 -14.14
CA SER A 181 -0.20 -17.02 -13.85
C SER A 181 0.15 -17.56 -12.46
N SER A 182 1.01 -16.90 -11.69
CA SER A 182 1.39 -17.33 -10.34
C SER A 182 1.24 -16.22 -9.30
N PHE A 183 0.93 -16.61 -8.06
CA PHE A 183 0.76 -15.67 -6.96
C PHE A 183 2.07 -14.95 -6.61
N GLY A 184 3.20 -15.64 -6.70
CA GLY A 184 4.53 -15.03 -6.55
C GLY A 184 4.80 -13.95 -7.59
N ALA A 185 4.39 -14.15 -8.85
CA ALA A 185 4.51 -13.13 -9.90
C ALA A 185 3.55 -11.96 -9.66
N PHE A 186 2.34 -12.23 -9.16
CA PHE A 186 1.37 -11.20 -8.77
C PHE A 186 1.96 -10.27 -7.70
N LEU A 187 2.39 -10.81 -6.56
CA LEU A 187 3.02 -10.02 -5.49
C LEU A 187 4.29 -9.31 -5.97
N GLY A 188 5.03 -9.94 -6.87
CA GLY A 188 6.23 -9.38 -7.49
C GLY A 188 5.96 -8.22 -8.44
N ASN A 189 4.77 -8.11 -9.04
CA ASN A 189 4.50 -7.10 -10.07
C ASN A 189 3.48 -6.04 -9.61
N TRP A 190 2.77 -6.29 -8.51
CA TRP A 190 1.71 -5.42 -7.99
C TRP A 190 2.19 -4.01 -7.61
N ASN A 191 3.24 -3.91 -6.79
CA ASN A 191 3.79 -2.63 -6.33
C ASN A 191 5.32 -2.60 -6.52
N LEU A 192 5.74 -2.13 -7.70
CA LEU A 192 7.15 -2.08 -8.07
C LEU A 192 7.98 -1.13 -7.19
N ILE A 193 7.37 -0.04 -6.71
CA ILE A 193 8.04 0.96 -5.88
C ILE A 193 8.45 0.36 -4.52
N VAL A 194 7.50 -0.30 -3.84
CA VAL A 194 7.76 -0.98 -2.56
C VAL A 194 8.69 -2.18 -2.78
N LYS A 195 8.48 -2.98 -3.84
CA LYS A 195 9.35 -4.12 -4.17
C LYS A 195 10.79 -3.70 -4.35
N ALA A 196 11.05 -2.61 -5.06
CA ALA A 196 12.42 -2.11 -5.25
C ALA A 196 13.07 -1.82 -3.90
N TRP A 197 12.35 -1.14 -2.99
CA TRP A 197 12.83 -0.79 -1.66
C TRP A 197 13.11 -2.04 -0.81
N LEU A 198 12.15 -2.96 -0.73
CA LEU A 198 12.31 -4.24 -0.04
C LEU A 198 13.47 -5.06 -0.61
N SER A 199 13.68 -5.02 -1.93
CA SER A 199 14.80 -5.68 -2.57
C SER A 199 16.15 -5.09 -2.11
N LYS A 200 16.28 -3.76 -2.01
CA LYS A 200 17.50 -3.07 -1.58
C LYS A 200 17.82 -3.29 -0.10
N TYR A 201 16.81 -3.23 0.78
CA TYR A 201 16.99 -3.18 2.23
C TYR A 201 16.77 -4.50 2.97
N ALA A 202 16.01 -5.45 2.42
CA ALA A 202 15.77 -6.74 3.05
C ALA A 202 16.38 -7.88 2.23
N PHE A 203 15.93 -8.07 0.99
CA PHE A 203 16.28 -9.26 0.20
C PHE A 203 17.77 -9.36 -0.16
N LYS A 204 18.33 -8.34 -0.84
CA LYS A 204 19.72 -8.36 -1.31
C LYS A 204 20.75 -8.39 -0.17
N PRO A 205 20.57 -7.66 0.95
CA PRO A 205 21.45 -7.78 2.10
C PRO A 205 21.49 -9.19 2.71
N MET A 206 20.35 -9.88 2.79
CA MET A 206 20.30 -11.26 3.29
C MET A 206 21.06 -12.22 2.37
N LEU A 207 20.86 -12.12 1.05
CA LEU A 207 21.64 -12.91 0.10
C LEU A 207 23.14 -12.66 0.22
N ARG A 208 23.57 -11.39 0.37
CA ARG A 208 24.98 -11.04 0.57
C ARG A 208 25.58 -11.60 1.88
N ARG A 209 24.75 -11.91 2.87
CA ARG A 209 25.15 -12.55 4.14
C ARG A 209 25.13 -14.08 4.07
N GLY A 210 24.80 -14.67 2.93
CA GLY A 210 24.80 -16.13 2.73
C GLY A 210 23.50 -16.84 3.10
N TYR A 211 22.40 -16.11 3.38
CA TYR A 211 21.10 -16.74 3.59
C TYR A 211 20.56 -17.34 2.29
N SER A 212 19.76 -18.41 2.40
CA SER A 212 19.11 -19.03 1.24
C SER A 212 18.12 -18.07 0.56
N VAL A 213 17.86 -18.29 -0.73
CA VAL A 213 16.88 -17.50 -1.50
C VAL A 213 15.50 -17.57 -0.84
N THR A 214 15.08 -18.77 -0.41
CA THR A 214 13.79 -18.98 0.25
C THR A 214 13.68 -18.23 1.57
N ALA A 215 14.70 -18.32 2.43
CA ALA A 215 14.71 -17.59 3.70
C ALA A 215 14.68 -16.07 3.48
N SER A 216 15.43 -15.58 2.49
CA SER A 216 15.48 -14.16 2.12
C SER A 216 14.13 -13.66 1.58
N LYS A 217 13.45 -14.46 0.74
CA LYS A 217 12.09 -14.14 0.25
C LYS A 217 11.10 -14.09 1.41
N LEU A 218 11.07 -15.13 2.25
CA LEU A 218 10.14 -15.22 3.38
C LEU A 218 10.30 -14.04 4.35
N ALA A 219 11.54 -13.71 4.74
CA ALA A 219 11.80 -12.56 5.60
C ALA A 219 11.38 -11.23 4.97
N THR A 220 11.55 -11.08 3.64
CA THR A 220 11.12 -9.89 2.91
C THR A 220 9.58 -9.77 2.90
N ILE A 221 8.89 -10.89 2.71
CA ILE A 221 7.42 -10.97 2.77
C ILE A 221 6.91 -10.65 4.18
N LEU A 222 7.54 -11.22 5.21
CA LEU A 222 7.20 -10.94 6.61
C LEU A 222 7.38 -9.46 6.95
N LEU A 223 8.48 -8.84 6.51
CA LEU A 223 8.69 -7.40 6.69
C LEU A 223 7.59 -6.57 6.01
N SER A 224 7.20 -6.96 4.79
CA SER A 224 6.08 -6.33 4.08
C SER A 224 4.76 -6.49 4.86
N ALA A 225 4.48 -7.69 5.37
CA ALA A 225 3.30 -7.99 6.14
C ALA A 225 3.21 -7.15 7.43
N ILE A 226 4.31 -7.00 8.16
CA ILE A 226 4.38 -6.11 9.34
C ILE A 226 4.06 -4.66 8.95
N GLY A 227 4.57 -4.20 7.81
CA GLY A 227 4.25 -2.86 7.30
C GLY A 227 2.76 -2.68 6.99
N HIS A 228 2.11 -3.67 6.38
CA HIS A 228 0.66 -3.64 6.13
C HIS A 228 -0.14 -3.66 7.44
N GLU A 229 0.24 -4.52 8.40
CA GLU A 229 -0.40 -4.58 9.71
C GLU A 229 -0.26 -3.25 10.45
N PHE A 230 0.92 -2.61 10.40
CA PHE A 230 1.13 -1.28 10.99
C PHE A 230 0.16 -0.24 10.41
N VAL A 231 -0.03 -0.23 9.09
CA VAL A 231 -0.98 0.69 8.44
C VAL A 231 -2.42 0.38 8.86
N LEU A 232 -2.80 -0.90 8.89
CA LEU A 232 -4.15 -1.32 9.26
C LEU A 232 -4.46 -1.02 10.72
N VAL A 233 -3.58 -1.41 11.65
CA VAL A 233 -3.71 -1.12 13.08
C VAL A 233 -3.74 0.37 13.34
N GLY A 234 -2.83 1.12 12.70
CA GLY A 234 -2.78 2.56 12.85
C GLY A 234 -4.07 3.25 12.40
N THR A 235 -4.68 2.73 11.32
CA THR A 235 -5.92 3.26 10.74
C THR A 235 -7.17 2.85 11.52
N LEU A 236 -7.28 1.57 11.88
CA LEU A 236 -8.50 0.98 12.43
C LEU A 236 -8.55 0.97 13.96
N GLY A 237 -7.39 1.09 14.63
CA GLY A 237 -7.29 1.08 16.09
C GLY A 237 -7.34 -0.32 16.72
N PHE A 238 -7.39 -1.38 15.92
CA PHE A 238 -7.39 -2.77 16.39
C PHE A 238 -6.50 -3.66 15.50
N VAL A 239 -6.07 -4.81 16.03
CA VAL A 239 -5.22 -5.78 15.33
C VAL A 239 -6.09 -6.86 14.68
N ILE A 240 -5.95 -7.05 13.37
CA ILE A 240 -6.51 -8.21 12.65
C ILE A 240 -5.38 -8.78 11.80
N PRO A 241 -4.67 -9.82 12.28
CA PRO A 241 -3.46 -10.33 11.61
C PRO A 241 -3.76 -11.07 10.29
N TYR A 242 -4.96 -10.97 9.74
CA TYR A 242 -5.42 -11.69 8.54
C TYR A 242 -4.49 -11.45 7.34
N VAL A 243 -3.99 -10.22 7.17
CA VAL A 243 -3.04 -9.89 6.10
C VAL A 243 -1.71 -10.59 6.31
N ALA A 244 -1.19 -10.63 7.54
CA ALA A 244 0.03 -11.37 7.84
C ALA A 244 -0.10 -12.87 7.55
N PHE A 245 -1.25 -13.47 7.88
CA PHE A 245 -1.54 -14.87 7.54
C PHE A 245 -1.63 -15.08 6.01
N LEU A 246 -2.37 -14.24 5.28
CA LEU A 246 -2.48 -14.35 3.82
C LEU A 246 -1.13 -14.29 3.10
N TYR A 247 -0.25 -13.38 3.50
CA TYR A 247 1.06 -13.23 2.89
C TYR A 247 2.00 -14.42 3.16
N VAL A 248 1.91 -15.04 4.33
CA VAL A 248 2.77 -16.18 4.70
C VAL A 248 2.29 -17.49 4.04
N PHE A 249 0.98 -17.72 4.00
CA PHE A 249 0.41 -18.97 3.47
C PHE A 249 0.12 -18.91 1.97
N GLY A 250 -0.03 -17.73 1.38
CA GLY A 250 -0.29 -17.57 -0.05
C GLY A 250 0.93 -17.81 -0.94
N THR A 251 2.16 -17.70 -0.41
CA THR A 251 3.40 -17.80 -1.20
C THR A 251 4.01 -19.20 -1.23
N GLY A 252 3.23 -20.25 -0.96
CA GLY A 252 3.68 -21.65 -0.86
C GLY A 252 4.08 -22.33 -2.18
N GLU A 253 4.37 -21.56 -3.24
CA GLU A 253 4.83 -22.05 -4.54
C GLU A 253 6.29 -21.64 -4.82
#